data_AF-A0A381N341-F1
#
_entry.id   AF-A0A381N341-F1
#
_cell.length_a   1.000
_cell.length_b   1.000
_cell.length_c   1.000
_cell.angle_alpha   90.00
_cell.angle_beta   90.00
_cell.angle_gamma   90.00
#
_symmetry.space_group_name_H-M   'P 1'
#
loop_
_entity.id
_entity.type
_entity.pdbx_description
1 polymer ?
#
loop_
_entity_poly.entity_id
_entity_poly.type
_entity_poly.pdbx_seq_one_letter_code
_entity_poly.pdbx_strand_id
1 'polypeptide(L)' 'MTESIKGKSRKEVEVLFERFQGMVTADSATSPNTDHLGKLSVFAGVREYPARVKCAVLAWHTLRSAFSLEPKVVTTE' A
#
# COMPACT_ATOMS: atom_id res chain seq x y z
N MET A 1 -5.30 -3.23 5.87
CA MET A 1 -4.25 -2.27 6.28
C MET A 1 -4.12 -2.20 7.80
N THR A 2 -5.13 -1.71 8.54
CA THR A 2 -5.04 -1.44 9.99
C THR A 2 -4.55 -2.63 10.83
N GLU A 3 -5.04 -3.84 10.55
CA GLU A 3 -4.58 -5.07 11.20
C GLU A 3 -3.10 -5.36 10.93
N SER A 4 -2.60 -5.07 9.72
CA SER A 4 -1.23 -5.36 9.29
C SER A 4 -0.20 -4.40 9.89
N ILE A 5 -0.63 -3.23 10.35
CA ILE A 5 0.24 -2.16 10.87
C ILE A 5 0.20 -2.02 12.40
N LYS A 6 -0.77 -2.66 13.07
CA LYS A 6 -0.95 -2.54 14.52
C LYS A 6 0.27 -3.11 15.26
N GLY A 7 0.82 -2.33 16.20
CA GLY A 7 1.99 -2.72 17.00
C GLY A 7 3.32 -2.63 16.26
N LYS A 8 3.35 -2.14 15.01
CA LYS A 8 4.58 -1.91 14.25
C LYS A 8 5.13 -0.50 14.47
N SER A 9 6.44 -0.37 14.37
CA SER A 9 7.11 0.92 14.29
C SER A 9 6.81 1.62 12.96
N ARG A 10 6.96 2.95 12.93
CA ARG A 10 6.80 3.76 11.72
C ARG A 10 7.61 3.21 10.54
N LYS A 11 8.88 2.85 10.77
CA LYS A 11 9.78 2.32 9.75
C LYS A 11 9.27 1.01 9.16
N GLU A 12 8.75 0.11 9.99
CA GLU A 12 8.17 -1.15 9.50
C GLU A 12 6.90 -0.92 8.67
N VAL A 13 6.09 0.07 9.04
CA VAL A 13 4.89 0.45 8.30
C VAL A 13 5.25 1.06 6.94
N GLU A 14 6.27 1.92 6.89
CA GLU A 14 6.77 2.51 5.64
C GLU A 14 7.29 1.42 4.67
N VAL A 15 8.10 0.48 5.17
CA VAL A 15 8.57 -0.67 4.36
C VAL A 15 7.41 -1.54 3.88
N LEU A 16 6.40 -1.78 4.73
CA LEU A 16 5.21 -2.54 4.34
C LEU A 16 4.41 -1.82 3.25
N PHE A 17 4.28 -0.50 3.34
CA PHE A 17 3.62 0.32 2.34
C PHE A 17 4.35 0.26 1.00
N GLU A 18 5.67 0.44 0.96
CA GLU A 18 6.46 0.37 -0.27
C GLU A 18 6.30 -0.97 -0.98
N ARG A 19 6.33 -2.07 -0.21
CA ARG A 19 6.09 -3.42 -0.75
C ARG A 19 4.67 -3.57 -1.29
N PHE A 20 3.67 -3.10 -0.55
CA PHE A 20 2.27 -3.18 -0.96
C PHE A 20 2.02 -2.37 -2.23
N GLN A 21 2.53 -1.13 -2.28
CA GLN A 21 2.43 -0.25 -3.43
C GLN A 21 3.11 -0.90 -4.64
N GLY A 22 4.35 -1.36 -4.48
CA GLY A 22 5.09 -2.05 -5.54
C GLY A 22 4.36 -3.28 -6.08
N MET A 23 3.71 -4.07 -5.22
CA MET A 23 2.91 -5.23 -5.63
C MET A 23 1.70 -4.81 -6.49
N VAL A 24 0.95 -3.77 -6.10
CA VAL A 24 -0.27 -3.34 -6.83
C VAL A 24 0.02 -2.46 -8.05
N THR A 25 1.25 -1.94 -8.19
CA THR A 25 1.70 -1.19 -9.37
C THR A 25 2.66 -1.98 -10.26
N ALA A 26 2.96 -3.24 -9.91
CA ALA A 26 3.83 -4.10 -10.71
C ALA A 26 3.20 -4.35 -12.08
N ASP A 27 4.06 -4.51 -13.09
CA ASP A 27 3.63 -4.91 -14.43
C ASP A 27 2.84 -6.22 -14.37
N SER A 28 1.65 -6.22 -14.97
CA SER A 28 0.77 -7.39 -15.13
C SER A 28 1.49 -8.59 -15.75
N ALA A 29 2.50 -8.35 -16.61
CA ALA A 29 3.28 -9.40 -17.27
C ALA A 29 4.33 -10.07 -16.37
N THR A 30 4.59 -9.52 -15.18
CA THR A 30 5.58 -10.06 -14.23
C THR A 30 4.89 -10.76 -13.07
N SER A 31 5.55 -11.70 -12.36
CA SER A 31 5.01 -12.17 -11.08
C SER A 31 5.23 -11.10 -10.01
N PRO A 32 4.18 -10.67 -9.28
CA PRO A 32 4.35 -9.64 -8.27
C PRO A 32 5.11 -10.23 -7.08
N ASN A 33 6.07 -9.46 -6.53
CA ASN A 33 6.72 -9.86 -5.30
C ASN A 33 5.70 -9.74 -4.14
N THR A 34 5.36 -10.88 -3.54
CA THR A 34 4.40 -10.97 -2.43
C THR A 34 5.08 -11.28 -1.09
N ASP A 35 6.41 -11.31 -1.05
CA ASP A 35 7.18 -11.69 0.13
C ASP A 35 6.92 -10.73 1.28
N HIS A 36 6.67 -11.31 2.45
CA HIS A 36 6.39 -10.60 3.70
C HIS A 36 5.15 -9.68 3.68
N LEU A 37 4.29 -9.75 2.66
CA LEU A 37 3.02 -9.03 2.62
C LEU A 37 1.90 -9.77 3.38
N GLY A 38 2.07 -11.07 3.63
CA GLY A 38 1.12 -11.88 4.39
C GLY A 38 -0.28 -11.80 3.78
N LYS A 39 -1.31 -11.48 4.59
CA LYS A 39 -2.69 -11.33 4.12
C LYS A 39 -2.87 -10.24 3.05
N LEU A 40 -1.93 -9.30 2.90
CA LEU A 40 -2.04 -8.26 1.89
C LEU A 40 -1.77 -8.78 0.47
N SER A 41 -1.14 -9.95 0.32
CA SER A 41 -0.88 -10.55 -1.00
C SER A 41 -2.14 -10.84 -1.81
N VAL A 42 -3.30 -10.97 -1.15
CA VAL A 42 -4.61 -11.14 -1.81
C VAL A 42 -4.99 -9.97 -2.72
N PHE A 43 -4.37 -8.79 -2.52
CA PHE A 43 -4.57 -7.62 -3.37
C PHE A 43 -3.67 -7.62 -4.62
N ALA A 44 -2.82 -8.62 -4.83
CA ALA A 44 -1.92 -8.68 -5.99
C ALA A 44 -2.66 -8.55 -7.34
N GLY A 45 -3.89 -9.08 -7.44
CA GLY A 45 -4.72 -8.96 -8.64
C GLY A 45 -5.22 -7.55 -8.94
N VAL A 46 -5.11 -6.59 -8.01
CA VAL A 46 -5.52 -5.18 -8.24
C VAL A 46 -4.71 -4.53 -9.36
N ARG A 47 -3.46 -4.98 -9.59
CA ARG A 47 -2.59 -4.46 -10.65
C ARG A 47 -3.18 -4.62 -12.05
N GLU A 48 -4.02 -5.64 -12.27
CA GLU A 48 -4.72 -5.89 -13.54
C GLU A 48 -5.82 -4.85 -13.81
N TYR A 49 -6.13 -4.00 -12.82
CA TYR A 49 -7.16 -2.98 -12.88
C TYR A 49 -6.58 -1.63 -12.47
N PRO A 50 -5.89 -0.89 -13.36
CA PRO A 50 -5.25 0.38 -13.03
C PRO A 50 -6.17 1.39 -12.33
N ALA A 51 -7.45 1.41 -12.70
CA ALA A 51 -8.46 2.25 -12.07
C ALA A 51 -8.71 1.92 -10.57
N ARG A 52 -8.43 0.70 -10.13
CA ARG A 52 -8.63 0.22 -8.75
C ARG A 52 -7.40 0.36 -7.86
N VAL A 53 -6.23 0.61 -8.46
CA VAL A 53 -4.97 0.82 -7.71
C VAL A 53 -5.13 1.97 -6.72
N LYS A 54 -5.70 3.11 -7.16
CA LYS A 54 -5.95 4.29 -6.32
C LYS A 54 -6.78 3.96 -5.07
N CYS A 55 -7.85 3.19 -5.23
CA CYS A 55 -8.68 2.74 -4.10
C CYS A 55 -7.90 1.86 -3.12
N ALA A 56 -7.01 1.00 -3.61
CA ALA A 56 -6.23 0.09 -2.77
C ALA A 56 -5.16 0.81 -1.95
N VAL A 57 -4.60 1.91 -2.46
CA VAL A 57 -3.50 2.65 -1.80
C VAL A 57 -3.98 3.83 -0.94
N LEU A 58 -5.21 4.33 -1.10
CA LEU A 58 -5.71 5.55 -0.44
C LEU A 58 -5.51 5.56 1.09
N ALA A 59 -5.88 4.48 1.77
CA ALA A 59 -5.75 4.39 3.23
C ALA A 59 -4.28 4.47 3.68
N TRP A 60 -3.35 3.96 2.87
CA TRP A 60 -1.93 4.03 3.15
C TRP A 60 -1.35 5.43 2.94
N HIS A 61 -1.77 6.12 1.87
CA HIS A 61 -1.41 7.54 1.68
C HIS A 61 -1.92 8.40 2.83
N THR A 62 -3.12 8.11 3.34
CA THR A 62 -3.71 8.79 4.49
C THR A 62 -2.84 8.60 5.74
N LEU A 63 -2.42 7.37 5.99
CA LEU A 63 -1.52 7.04 7.11
C LEU A 63 -0.16 7.75 6.99
N ARG A 64 0.42 7.79 5.79
CA ARG A 64 1.72 8.45 5.55
C ARG A 64 1.64 9.96 5.80
N SER A 65 0.56 10.60 5.33
CA SER A 65 0.33 12.03 5.58
C SER A 65 0.15 12.32 7.08
N ALA A 66 -0.58 11.45 7.80
CA ALA A 66 -0.72 11.57 9.25
C ALA A 66 0.64 11.47 9.98
N PHE A 67 1.55 10.62 9.52
CA PHE A 67 2.92 10.55 10.07
C PHE A 67 3.79 11.77 9.76
N SER A 68 3.54 12.46 8.65
CA SER A 68 4.23 13.71 8.30
C SER A 68 3.62 14.95 8.96
N LEU A 69 2.52 14.80 9.72
CA LEU A 69 1.75 15.90 10.33
C LEU A 69 1.33 16.97 9.31
N GLU A 70 1.10 16.57 8.05
CA GLU A 70 0.66 17.48 7.00
C GLU A 70 -0.86 17.66 7.07
N PRO A 71 -1.39 18.88 7.32
CA PRO A 71 -2.83 19.11 7.43
C PRO A 71 -3.53 19.23 6.06
N LYS A 72 -3.02 18.55 5.03
CA LYS A 72 -3.54 18.61 3.66
C LYS A 72 -4.46 17.43 3.38
N VAL A 73 -5.58 17.67 2.68
CA VAL A 73 -6.46 16.60 2.20
C VAL A 73 -5.64 15.66 1.32
N VAL A 74 -5.63 14.37 1.69
CA VAL A 74 -4.85 13.35 0.99
C VAL A 74 -5.60 12.92 -0.26
N THR A 75 -4.91 12.96 -1.40
CA THR A 75 -5.40 12.49 -2.69
C THR A 75 -4.42 11.50 -3.31
N THR A 76 -4.93 10.68 -4.22
CA THR A 76 -4.14 9.76 -5.04
C THR A 76 -4.11 10.25 -6.50
N GLU A 77 -4.18 11.57 -6.71
CA GLU A 77 -4.20 12.23 -8.02
C GLU A 77 -2.81 12.52 -8.55
#